data_AF-A0A8T5UBC2-F1
#
_entry.id   AF-A0A8T5UBC2-F1
#
_cell.length_a   1.000
_cell.length_b   1.000
_cell.length_c   1.000
_cell.angle_alpha   90.00
_cell.angle_beta   90.00
_cell.angle_gamma   90.00
#
_symmetry.space_group_name_H-M   'P 1'
#
loop_
_entity.id
_entity.type
_entity.pdbx_description
1 polymer ?
#
loop_
_entity_poly.entity_id
_entity_poly.type
_entity_poly.pdbx_seq_one_letter_code
_entity_poly.pdbx_strand_id
1 'polypeptide(L)' 'MVYNKDSLITALIEKGVQIPNPSSVEISEEVDINLISSEDVTIHSGCKIFGKKTV' A
#
# COMPACT_ATOMS: atom_id res chain seq x y z
N MET A 1 -2.13 2.52 -16.53
CA MET A 1 -0.95 2.99 -15.78
C MET A 1 -0.43 1.82 -14.98
N VAL A 2 0.84 1.46 -15.15
CA VAL A 2 1.51 0.40 -14.37
C VAL A 2 2.15 1.07 -13.17
N TYR A 3 1.78 0.66 -11.96
CA TYR A 3 2.39 1.19 -10.74
C TYR A 3 3.56 0.29 -10.35
N ASN A 4 4.77 0.83 -10.31
CA ASN A 4 5.88 0.19 -9.61
C ASN A 4 5.64 0.23 -8.10
N LYS A 5 6.29 -0.65 -7.33
CA LYS A 5 6.16 -0.76 -5.86
C LYS A 5 6.27 0.58 -5.11
N ASP A 6 7.28 1.41 -5.43
CA ASP A 6 7.43 2.75 -4.84
C ASP A 6 6.26 3.69 -5.19
N SER A 7 5.67 3.49 -6.38
CA SER A 7 4.54 4.26 -6.87
C SER A 7 3.24 3.91 -6.12
N LEU A 8 3.03 2.64 -5.73
CA LEU A 8 1.85 2.23 -4.96
C LEU A 8 1.85 2.79 -3.53
N ILE A 9 3.00 2.73 -2.86
CA ILE A 9 3.14 3.27 -1.50
C ILE A 9 2.92 4.78 -1.53
N THR A 10 3.53 5.47 -2.51
CA THR A 10 3.33 6.91 -2.71
C THR A 10 1.85 7.24 -2.99
N ALA A 11 1.20 6.49 -3.87
CA ALA A 11 -0.21 6.70 -4.20
C ALA A 11 -1.14 6.53 -2.98
N LEU A 12 -0.86 5.58 -2.09
CA LEU A 12 -1.62 5.41 -0.84
C LEU A 12 -1.42 6.57 0.13
N ILE A 13 -0.19 7.07 0.24
CA ILE A 13 0.12 8.26 1.06
C ILE A 13 -0.60 9.48 0.49
N GLU A 14 -0.55 9.69 -0.83
CA GLU A 14 -1.28 10.77 -1.52
C GLU A 14 -2.80 10.64 -1.35
N LYS A 15 -3.32 9.41 -1.27
CA LYS A 15 -4.74 9.13 -1.03
C LYS A 15 -5.17 9.51 0.40
N GLY A 16 -4.25 9.56 1.35
CA GLY A 16 -4.52 9.89 2.76
C GLY A 16 -4.16 8.78 3.77
N VAL A 17 -3.65 7.64 3.31
CA VAL A 17 -3.20 6.55 4.19
C VAL A 17 -1.92 6.96 4.92
N GLN A 18 -1.89 6.76 6.23
CA GLN A 18 -0.70 7.06 7.03
C GLN A 18 0.27 5.88 6.99
N ILE A 19 1.49 6.11 6.50
CA ILE A 19 2.55 5.11 6.46
C ILE A 19 3.80 5.70 7.11
N PRO A 20 4.00 5.55 8.43
CA PRO A 20 5.09 6.21 9.15
C PRO A 20 6.49 5.78 8.70
N ASN A 21 6.63 4.56 8.18
CA ASN A 21 7.89 4.05 7.64
C ASN A 21 7.65 3.33 6.29
N PRO A 22 7.56 4.09 5.18
CA PRO A 22 7.25 3.56 3.84
C PRO A 22 8.21 2.45 3.39
N SER A 23 9.50 2.60 3.70
CA SER A 23 10.56 1.65 3.31
C SER A 23 10.43 0.28 3.95
N SER A 24 9.65 0.17 5.04
CA SER A 24 9.42 -1.09 5.76
C SER A 24 8.12 -1.80 5.34
N VAL A 25 7.34 -1.21 4.45
CA VAL A 25 6.09 -1.77 3.95
C VAL A 25 6.30 -2.37 2.58
N GLU A 26 5.72 -3.54 2.34
CA GLU A 26 5.77 -4.21 1.05
C GLU A 26 4.36 -4.34 0.47
N ILE A 27 4.18 -3.80 -0.74
CA ILE A 27 2.92 -3.88 -1.48
C ILE A 27 3.22 -4.47 -2.85
N SER A 28 2.54 -5.55 -3.19
CA SER A 28 2.67 -6.20 -4.49
C SER A 28 1.95 -5.41 -5.60
N GLU A 29 2.44 -5.51 -6.83
CA GLU A 29 1.87 -4.81 -7.99
C GLU A 29 0.45 -5.27 -8.35
N GLU A 30 0.02 -6.44 -7.84
CA GLU A 30 -1.34 -6.98 -8.01
C GLU A 30 -2.37 -6.38 -7.05
N VAL A 31 -1.96 -5.55 -6.10
CA VAL A 31 -2.86 -4.94 -5.11
C VAL A 31 -3.61 -3.77 -5.75
N ASP A 32 -4.94 -3.84 -5.70
CA ASP A 32 -5.78 -2.70 -6.07
C ASP A 32 -5.93 -1.73 -4.90
N ILE A 33 -5.21 -0.60 -4.97
CA ILE A 33 -5.23 0.47 -3.96
C ILE A 33 -6.60 1.16 -3.82
N ASN A 34 -7.51 0.99 -4.78
CA ASN A 34 -8.88 1.50 -4.66
C ASN A 34 -9.67 0.75 -3.58
N LEU A 35 -9.29 -0.49 -3.26
CA LEU A 35 -9.91 -1.31 -2.23
C LEU A 35 -9.42 -0.98 -0.80
N ILE A 36 -8.36 -0.17 -0.67
CA ILE A 36 -7.82 0.24 0.63
C ILE A 36 -8.47 1.56 1.04
N SER A 37 -9.15 1.62 2.19
CA SER A 37 -9.69 2.90 2.69
C SER A 37 -8.58 3.93 2.89
N SER A 38 -8.86 5.20 2.61
CA SER A 38 -7.95 6.32 2.87
C SER A 38 -8.29 7.11 4.13
N GLU A 39 -9.48 6.91 4.68
CA GLU A 39 -9.92 7.58 5.90
C GLU A 39 -9.53 6.73 7.13
N ASP A 40 -8.79 7.34 8.06
CA ASP A 40 -8.35 6.74 9.33
C ASP A 40 -7.61 5.38 9.18
N VAL A 41 -6.86 5.20 8.08
CA VAL A 41 -6.01 4.01 7.88
C VAL A 41 -4.55 4.33 8.12
N THR A 42 -3.91 3.51 8.97
CA THR A 42 -2.47 3.52 9.20
C THR A 42 -1.86 2.15 8.89
N ILE A 43 -0.82 2.12 8.05
CA ILE A 43 -0.02 0.92 7.76
C ILE A 43 1.32 1.05 8.49
N HIS A 44 1.53 0.20 9.49
CA HIS A 44 2.75 0.21 10.28
C HIS A 44 3.89 -0.61 9.63
N SER A 45 5.10 -0.42 10.13
CA SER A 45 6.31 -1.12 9.68
C SER A 45 6.15 -2.64 9.75
N GLY A 46 6.61 -3.35 8.71
CA GLY A 46 6.59 -4.81 8.63
C GLY A 46 5.32 -5.38 8.00
N CYS A 47 4.31 -4.54 7.70
CA CYS A 47 3.14 -4.96 6.96
C CYS A 47 3.50 -5.35 5.52
N LYS A 48 2.91 -6.45 5.06
CA LYS A 48 3.00 -6.91 3.67
C LYS A 48 1.61 -7.13 3.11
N ILE A 49 1.32 -6.48 1.98
CA ILE A 49 0.01 -6.53 1.32
C ILE A 49 0.21 -7.19 -0.04
N PHE A 50 -0.41 -8.35 -0.20
CA PHE A 50 -0.41 -9.15 -1.43
C PHE A 50 -1.84 -9.28 -1.94
N GLY A 51 -1.98 -9.54 -3.23
CA GLY A 51 -3.27 -9.47 -3.92
C GLY A 51 -4.17 -10.67 -3.64
N LYS A 52 -5.02 -10.99 -4.62
CA LYS A 52 -6.16 -11.93 -4.50
C LYS A 52 -5.81 -13.37 -4.11
N LYS A 53 -4.53 -13.74 -4.03
CA LYS A 53 -4.10 -15.09 -3.67
C LYS A 53 -3.35 -15.05 -2.35
N THR A 54 -3.84 -15.79 -1.38
CA THR A 54 -3.06 -16.19 -0.21
C THR A 54 -2.08 -17.28 -0.62
N VAL A 55 -0.81 -17.13 -0.25
CA VAL A 55 0.24 -18.13 -0.45
C VAL A 55 0.65 -18.78 0.87
#